data_AF-A0A7G9YXR2-F1
#
_entry.id   AF-A0A7G9YXR2-F1
#
_cell.length_a   1.000
_cell.length_b   1.000
_cell.length_c   1.000
_cell.angle_alpha   90.00
_cell.angle_beta   90.00
_cell.angle_gamma   90.00
#
_symmetry.space_group_name_H-M   'P 1'
#
loop_
_entity.id
_entity.type
_entity.pdbx_description
1 polymer ?
#
loop_
_entity_poly.entity_id
_entity_poly.type
_entity_poly.pdbx_seq_one_letter_code
_entity_poly.pdbx_strand_id
1 'polypeptide(L)'
;MTTIYHALGLHMHQPPGNIELLLETNEWEAKQIILCYERPLKYAMRYEDVAKIHLGFSGILLEQLCAPKIIEKFSDVSNLKRMVKEYPEAGGIEFVGMGYYHPLFPLIPMEDWKPQIERWKERAKELGFVAEGFWPPEMGFCMEMIPVLEETGFKYVIVDGVHVKPVKENLTIEEIMYKPHIAEYESSEIIIIPRDRDISNAQESGLDPGWFEREVMHKTEKCEGNCLVTTWSDGENGGWFRQMHEESGFWGHFFAPYMEKVRKGDYPITPIKISDFIKENPPETYVEVRTGAWNVANTSGYDFSQWQGSEKQREGIEELWATSREYHKLGRRIPEIEGHILRAETSCNLFWGDAWVPRVYEDTKEAKRLMKKIK
;
A
#
# COMPACT_ATOMS: atom_id res chain seq x y z
N MET A 1 -2.72 3.34 -32.45
CA MET A 1 -2.61 4.64 -31.78
C MET A 1 -2.36 4.32 -30.32
N THR A 2 -1.29 4.84 -29.73
CA THR A 2 -0.95 4.57 -28.33
C THR A 2 -1.94 5.33 -27.45
N THR A 3 -2.60 4.63 -26.52
CA THR A 3 -3.47 5.26 -25.51
C THR A 3 -2.79 5.13 -24.17
N ILE A 4 -2.63 6.26 -23.46
CA ILE A 4 -1.95 6.28 -22.18
C ILE A 4 -2.98 6.36 -21.07
N TYR A 5 -2.92 5.39 -20.17
CA TYR A 5 -3.75 5.32 -19.00
C TYR A 5 -2.94 5.57 -17.73
N HIS A 6 -3.60 6.07 -16.70
CA HIS A 6 -3.00 6.34 -15.41
C HIS A 6 -3.75 5.66 -14.29
N ALA A 7 -3.05 4.77 -13.58
CA ALA A 7 -3.48 4.23 -12.30
C ALA A 7 -2.81 5.03 -11.17
N LEU A 8 -3.56 5.94 -10.57
CA LEU A 8 -3.13 6.73 -9.41
C LEU A 8 -3.43 5.95 -8.13
N GLY A 9 -2.41 5.62 -7.34
CA GLY A 9 -2.55 4.94 -6.06
C GLY A 9 -2.05 5.75 -4.88
N LEU A 10 -2.75 5.62 -3.75
CA LEU A 10 -2.34 6.15 -2.44
C LEU A 10 -2.37 5.04 -1.39
N HIS A 11 -1.30 4.94 -0.62
CA HIS A 11 -1.19 4.08 0.54
C HIS A 11 -1.56 4.86 1.82
N MET A 12 -2.38 4.26 2.67
CA MET A 12 -2.88 4.85 3.92
C MET A 12 -2.58 3.93 5.10
N HIS A 13 -1.78 4.41 6.05
CA HIS A 13 -1.36 3.62 7.21
C HIS A 13 -1.02 4.45 8.45
N GLN A 14 -1.44 3.95 9.60
CA GLN A 14 -0.94 4.37 10.90
C GLN A 14 -0.60 3.12 11.72
N PRO A 15 0.58 3.07 12.38
CA PRO A 15 0.92 1.96 13.24
C PRO A 15 -0.08 1.83 14.40
N PRO A 16 -0.13 0.65 15.05
CA PRO A 16 -1.03 0.41 16.18
C PRO A 16 -0.92 1.51 17.26
N GLY A 17 -2.04 2.16 17.58
CA GLY A 17 -2.14 3.19 18.62
C GLY A 17 -1.58 4.56 18.25
N ASN A 18 -1.03 4.74 17.04
CA ASN A 18 -0.34 5.97 16.68
C ASN A 18 -1.27 7.17 16.55
N ILE A 19 -2.51 6.96 16.09
CA ILE A 19 -3.50 8.06 15.99
C ILE A 19 -3.79 8.65 17.37
N GLU A 20 -3.94 7.80 18.38
CA GLU A 20 -4.12 8.23 19.77
C GLU A 20 -2.89 8.94 20.31
N LEU A 21 -1.69 8.39 20.07
CA LEU A 21 -0.44 9.02 20.49
C LEU A 21 -0.29 10.42 19.86
N LEU A 22 -0.57 10.56 18.56
CA LEU A 22 -0.52 11.85 17.86
C LEU A 22 -1.53 12.83 18.42
N LEU A 23 -2.75 12.41 18.74
CA LEU A 23 -3.73 13.29 19.39
C LEU A 23 -3.22 13.83 20.75
N GLU A 24 -2.49 13.03 21.50
CA GLU A 24 -1.97 13.40 22.82
C GLU A 24 -0.68 14.24 22.75
N THR A 25 0.15 14.01 21.74
CA THR A 25 1.49 14.60 21.64
C THR A 25 1.61 15.72 20.60
N ASN A 26 0.81 15.66 19.53
CA ASN A 26 0.78 16.62 18.43
C ASN A 26 -0.61 16.67 17.76
N GLU A 27 -1.60 17.20 18.48
CA GLU A 27 -3.00 17.24 18.04
C GLU A 27 -3.18 17.85 16.64
N TRP A 28 -2.41 18.89 16.30
CA TRP A 28 -2.49 19.55 14.99
C TRP A 28 -2.11 18.61 13.85
N GLU A 29 -1.00 17.87 14.00
CA GLU A 29 -0.57 16.87 13.02
C GLU A 29 -1.60 15.74 12.88
N ALA A 30 -2.18 15.29 13.99
CA ALA A 30 -3.22 14.26 13.98
C ALA A 30 -4.44 14.71 13.15
N LYS A 31 -4.88 15.97 13.30
CA LYS A 31 -5.98 16.54 12.51
C LYS A 31 -5.66 16.62 11.04
N GLN A 32 -4.44 17.04 10.69
CA GLN A 32 -3.98 17.11 9.31
C GLN A 32 -3.99 15.73 8.64
N ILE A 33 -3.50 14.70 9.35
CA ILE A 33 -3.47 13.31 8.87
C ILE A 33 -4.89 12.78 8.66
N ILE A 34 -5.81 13.00 9.61
CA ILE A 34 -7.19 12.52 9.46
C ILE A 34 -7.88 13.10 8.21
N LEU A 35 -7.63 14.38 7.91
CA LEU A 35 -8.19 14.98 6.70
C LEU A 35 -7.63 14.36 5.41
N CYS A 36 -6.41 13.81 5.43
CA CYS A 36 -5.87 13.04 4.30
C CYS A 36 -6.70 11.77 4.01
N TYR A 37 -7.39 11.21 5.01
CA TYR A 37 -8.27 10.06 4.82
C TYR A 37 -9.66 10.43 4.33
N GLU A 38 -10.11 11.68 4.46
CA GLU A 38 -11.41 12.13 3.94
C GLU A 38 -11.32 12.65 2.51
N ARG A 39 -10.22 13.33 2.17
CA ARG A 39 -10.04 14.00 0.88
C ARG A 39 -10.18 13.07 -0.34
N PRO A 40 -9.62 11.84 -0.37
CA PRO A 40 -9.80 10.95 -1.52
C PRO A 40 -11.27 10.70 -1.83
N LEU A 41 -12.09 10.43 -0.81
CA LEU A 41 -13.54 10.25 -0.96
C LEU A 41 -14.20 11.52 -1.52
N LYS A 42 -13.93 12.67 -0.90
CA LYS A 42 -14.47 13.97 -1.32
C LYS A 42 -14.19 14.26 -2.79
N TYR A 43 -12.95 14.05 -3.25
CA TYR A 43 -12.54 14.35 -4.62
C TYR A 43 -13.00 13.29 -5.61
N ALA A 44 -13.02 12.02 -5.24
CA ALA A 44 -13.59 10.97 -6.09
C ALA A 44 -15.08 11.22 -6.37
N MET A 45 -15.85 11.66 -5.37
CA MET A 45 -17.27 12.02 -5.56
C MET A 45 -17.44 13.29 -6.40
N ARG A 46 -16.61 14.31 -6.19
CA ARG A 46 -16.65 15.56 -6.97
C ARG A 46 -16.36 15.33 -8.47
N TYR A 47 -15.57 14.31 -8.78
CA TYR A 47 -15.13 13.97 -10.12
C TYR A 47 -15.61 12.58 -10.55
N GLU A 48 -16.80 12.14 -10.10
CA GLU A 48 -17.28 10.77 -10.30
C GLU A 48 -17.30 10.30 -11.76
N ASP A 49 -17.47 11.25 -12.69
CA ASP A 49 -17.51 11.03 -14.13
C ASP A 49 -16.14 10.65 -14.74
N VAL A 50 -15.03 11.07 -14.12
CA VAL A 50 -13.68 10.92 -14.68
C VAL A 50 -12.64 10.36 -13.72
N ALA A 51 -12.81 10.53 -12.41
CA ALA A 51 -11.84 10.11 -11.42
C ALA A 51 -11.79 8.58 -11.31
N LYS A 52 -10.56 8.07 -11.27
CA LYS A 52 -10.21 6.68 -10.97
C LYS A 52 -8.99 6.73 -10.05
N ILE A 53 -9.14 6.24 -8.82
CA ILE A 53 -8.12 6.32 -7.76
C ILE A 53 -8.03 4.96 -7.07
N HIS A 54 -6.82 4.54 -6.71
CA HIS A 54 -6.58 3.33 -5.94
C HIS A 54 -6.23 3.68 -4.50
N LEU A 55 -6.87 3.03 -3.53
CA LEU A 55 -6.60 3.25 -2.11
C LEU A 55 -6.29 1.94 -1.42
N GLY A 56 -5.13 1.89 -0.75
CA GLY A 56 -4.79 0.82 0.17
C GLY A 56 -4.85 1.31 1.61
N PHE A 57 -5.74 0.73 2.43
CA PHE A 57 -5.75 0.98 3.88
C PHE A 57 -5.21 -0.24 4.61
N SER A 58 -4.26 -0.03 5.53
CA SER A 58 -3.88 -1.09 6.47
C SER A 58 -5.06 -1.50 7.35
N GLY A 59 -5.12 -2.79 7.71
CA GLY A 59 -6.22 -3.31 8.52
C GLY A 59 -6.28 -2.65 9.90
N ILE A 60 -5.10 -2.38 10.47
CA ILE A 60 -4.97 -1.65 11.73
C ILE A 60 -5.40 -0.19 11.63
N LEU A 61 -5.22 0.48 10.48
CA LEU A 61 -5.77 1.83 10.29
C LEU A 61 -7.30 1.78 10.23
N LEU A 62 -7.89 0.86 9.48
CA LEU A 62 -9.35 0.68 9.43
C LEU A 62 -9.95 0.42 10.81
N GLU A 63 -9.29 -0.42 11.62
CA GLU A 63 -9.68 -0.65 13.01
C GLU A 63 -9.65 0.64 13.84
N GLN A 64 -8.56 1.40 13.77
CA GLN A 64 -8.41 2.65 14.52
C GLN A 64 -9.45 3.70 14.10
N LEU A 65 -9.74 3.84 12.80
CA LEU A 65 -10.76 4.77 12.28
C LEU A 65 -12.18 4.39 12.72
N CYS A 66 -12.41 3.11 13.03
CA CYS A 66 -13.69 2.62 13.54
C CYS A 66 -13.80 2.64 15.07
N ALA A 67 -12.70 2.92 15.79
CA ALA A 67 -12.68 2.89 17.24
C ALA A 67 -13.53 4.04 17.82
N PRO A 68 -14.50 3.77 18.74
CA PRO A 68 -15.40 4.80 19.28
C PRO A 68 -14.68 6.01 19.86
N LYS A 69 -13.58 5.79 20.59
CA LYS A 69 -12.74 6.83 21.18
C LYS A 69 -12.10 7.74 20.12
N ILE A 70 -11.64 7.16 19.01
CA ILE A 70 -11.05 7.92 17.90
C ILE A 70 -12.13 8.73 17.17
N ILE A 71 -13.28 8.11 16.90
CA ILE A 71 -14.42 8.79 16.28
C ILE A 71 -14.87 9.99 17.11
N GLU A 72 -14.97 9.84 18.43
CA GLU A 72 -15.33 10.93 19.34
C GLU A 72 -14.30 12.07 19.28
N LYS A 73 -13.01 11.74 19.43
CA LYS A 73 -11.91 12.73 19.42
C LYS A 73 -11.80 13.53 18.12
N PHE A 74 -12.24 12.98 16.98
CA PHE A 74 -12.20 13.67 15.68
C PHE A 74 -13.54 14.22 15.20
N SER A 75 -14.60 14.16 16.02
CA SER A 75 -15.96 14.56 15.61
C SER A 75 -16.08 16.01 15.10
N ASP A 76 -15.26 16.93 15.60
CA ASP A 76 -15.19 18.33 15.15
C ASP A 76 -14.36 18.54 13.87
N VAL A 77 -13.63 17.51 13.43
CA VAL A 77 -12.66 17.59 12.31
C VAL A 77 -13.19 16.84 11.09
N SER A 78 -13.68 15.62 11.29
CA SER A 78 -14.17 14.76 10.22
C SER A 78 -15.20 13.76 10.74
N ASN A 79 -16.22 13.47 9.93
CA ASN A 79 -17.18 12.42 10.25
C ASN A 79 -16.64 11.05 9.82
N LEU A 80 -15.76 10.48 10.63
CA LEU A 80 -15.08 9.21 10.33
C LEU A 80 -16.06 8.05 10.06
N LYS A 81 -17.16 7.97 10.81
CA LYS A 81 -18.20 6.95 10.61
C LYS A 81 -18.83 7.05 9.22
N ARG A 82 -19.17 8.27 8.80
CA ARG A 82 -19.71 8.54 7.47
C ARG A 82 -18.69 8.21 6.40
N MET A 83 -17.46 8.70 6.57
CA MET A 83 -16.35 8.50 5.63
C MET A 83 -16.10 7.01 5.35
N VAL A 84 -15.92 6.19 6.39
CA VAL A 84 -15.68 4.74 6.22
C VAL A 84 -16.88 4.04 5.56
N LYS A 85 -18.11 4.46 5.89
CA LYS A 85 -19.31 3.88 5.30
C LYS A 85 -19.51 4.23 3.83
N GLU A 86 -19.16 5.45 3.41
CA GLU A 86 -19.36 5.94 2.04
C GLU A 86 -18.26 5.46 1.07
N TYR A 87 -17.08 5.09 1.58
CA TYR A 87 -15.96 4.63 0.77
C TYR A 87 -16.29 3.47 -0.19
N PRO A 88 -16.93 2.37 0.25
CA PRO A 88 -17.34 1.28 -0.64
C PRO A 88 -18.32 1.70 -1.75
N GLU A 89 -19.09 2.77 -1.55
CA GLU A 89 -20.08 3.25 -2.50
C GLU A 89 -19.46 4.18 -3.58
N ALA A 90 -18.22 4.62 -3.38
CA ALA A 90 -17.53 5.53 -4.29
C ALA A 90 -17.01 4.79 -5.54
N GLY A 91 -17.82 4.80 -6.61
CA GLY A 91 -17.49 4.13 -7.88
C GLY A 91 -16.18 4.57 -8.55
N GLY A 92 -15.68 5.77 -8.25
CA GLY A 92 -14.38 6.27 -8.71
C GLY A 92 -13.15 5.69 -7.97
N ILE A 93 -13.36 4.83 -6.97
CA ILE A 93 -12.29 4.25 -6.15
C ILE A 93 -12.18 2.74 -6.40
N GLU A 94 -10.96 2.25 -6.50
CA GLU A 94 -10.61 0.82 -6.44
C GLU A 94 -9.76 0.58 -5.20
N PHE A 95 -10.19 -0.35 -4.33
CA PHE A 95 -9.41 -0.67 -3.14
C PHE A 95 -8.39 -1.75 -3.45
N VAL A 96 -7.23 -1.66 -2.81
CA VAL A 96 -6.20 -2.70 -2.83
C VAL A 96 -5.96 -3.25 -1.43
N GLY A 97 -5.75 -4.55 -1.36
CA GLY A 97 -5.45 -5.27 -0.13
C GLY A 97 -4.00 -5.09 0.31
N MET A 98 -3.75 -5.41 1.58
CA MET A 98 -2.41 -5.46 2.16
C MET A 98 -2.43 -6.34 3.43
N GLY A 99 -1.32 -6.44 4.16
CA GLY A 99 -1.30 -7.12 5.46
C GLY A 99 -1.93 -6.28 6.59
N TYR A 100 -2.59 -6.93 7.54
CA TYR A 100 -3.36 -6.26 8.60
C TYR A 100 -2.55 -5.25 9.41
N TYR A 101 -1.43 -5.70 9.98
CA TYR A 101 -0.55 -4.86 10.80
C TYR A 101 0.56 -4.21 9.98
N HIS A 102 0.44 -4.16 8.65
CA HIS A 102 1.44 -3.60 7.76
C HIS A 102 2.83 -4.28 7.90
N PRO A 103 2.93 -5.62 7.76
CA PRO A 103 4.20 -6.34 7.88
C PRO A 103 5.05 -6.20 6.62
N LEU A 104 6.38 -6.16 6.79
CA LEU A 104 7.29 -6.31 5.66
C LEU A 104 7.44 -7.81 5.33
N PHE A 105 6.56 -8.33 4.47
CA PHE A 105 6.41 -9.77 4.19
C PHE A 105 7.73 -10.54 4.00
N PRO A 106 8.70 -10.07 3.17
CA PRO A 106 9.97 -10.79 2.97
C PRO A 106 10.84 -10.93 4.23
N LEU A 107 10.58 -10.18 5.30
CA LEU A 107 11.36 -10.22 6.55
C LEU A 107 10.67 -10.97 7.69
N ILE A 108 9.40 -11.36 7.54
CA ILE A 108 8.64 -12.10 8.56
C ILE A 108 8.49 -13.58 8.17
N PRO A 109 8.20 -14.49 9.11
CA PRO A 109 7.95 -15.89 8.81
C PRO A 109 6.79 -16.10 7.83
N MET A 110 6.96 -17.03 6.88
CA MET A 110 5.98 -17.28 5.83
C MET A 110 4.65 -17.82 6.37
N GLU A 111 4.72 -18.56 7.48
CA GLU A 111 3.55 -19.09 8.18
C GLU A 111 2.60 -17.99 8.69
N ASP A 112 3.09 -16.75 8.85
CA ASP A 112 2.32 -15.61 9.34
C ASP A 112 1.76 -14.73 8.19
N TRP A 113 2.18 -14.97 6.95
CA TRP A 113 1.71 -14.20 5.78
C TRP A 113 0.21 -14.33 5.55
N LYS A 114 -0.30 -15.56 5.50
CA LYS A 114 -1.72 -15.84 5.32
C LYS A 114 -2.56 -15.28 6.49
N PRO A 115 -2.20 -15.48 7.77
CA PRO A 115 -2.88 -14.83 8.88
C PRO A 115 -2.96 -13.28 8.78
N GLN A 116 -1.89 -12.61 8.34
CA GLN A 116 -1.90 -11.14 8.12
C GLN A 116 -2.92 -10.73 7.05
N ILE A 117 -2.97 -11.49 5.94
CA ILE A 117 -3.87 -11.23 4.82
C ILE A 117 -5.33 -11.55 5.19
N GLU A 118 -5.59 -12.71 5.78
CA GLU A 118 -6.95 -13.12 6.16
C GLU A 118 -7.57 -12.15 7.17
N ARG A 119 -6.80 -11.70 8.17
CA ARG A 119 -7.26 -10.70 9.12
C ARG A 119 -7.60 -9.37 8.43
N TRP A 120 -6.82 -8.96 7.42
CA TRP A 120 -7.14 -7.79 6.60
C TRP A 120 -8.44 -7.99 5.82
N LYS A 121 -8.60 -9.15 5.17
CA LYS A 121 -9.82 -9.47 4.40
C LYS A 121 -11.07 -9.53 5.27
N GLU A 122 -10.97 -10.05 6.49
CA GLU A 122 -12.06 -10.04 7.47
C GLU A 122 -12.51 -8.61 7.77
N ARG A 123 -11.57 -7.72 8.13
CA ARG A 123 -11.87 -6.30 8.42
C ARG A 123 -12.39 -5.56 7.19
N ALA A 124 -11.81 -5.79 6.02
CA ALA A 124 -12.25 -5.19 4.77
C ALA A 124 -13.69 -5.59 4.45
N LYS A 125 -14.02 -6.89 4.59
CA LYS A 125 -15.37 -7.43 4.37
C LYS A 125 -16.40 -6.85 5.34
N GLU A 126 -16.07 -6.70 6.62
CA GLU A 126 -16.95 -6.08 7.63
C GLU A 126 -17.37 -4.66 7.23
N LEU A 127 -16.46 -3.93 6.58
CA LEU A 127 -16.65 -2.55 6.19
C LEU A 127 -17.10 -2.40 4.73
N GLY A 128 -17.29 -3.51 4.00
CA GLY A 128 -17.75 -3.52 2.60
C GLY A 128 -16.67 -3.24 1.55
N PHE A 129 -15.39 -3.19 1.92
CA PHE A 129 -14.29 -3.05 0.97
C PHE A 129 -14.09 -4.34 0.18
N VAL A 130 -13.90 -4.20 -1.13
CA VAL A 130 -13.55 -5.29 -2.05
C VAL A 130 -12.26 -4.90 -2.76
N ALA A 131 -11.28 -5.80 -2.73
CA ALA A 131 -9.99 -5.60 -3.37
C ALA A 131 -9.62 -6.81 -4.22
N GLU A 132 -9.29 -6.56 -5.48
CA GLU A 132 -8.73 -7.57 -6.38
C GLU A 132 -7.20 -7.47 -6.47
N GLY A 133 -6.65 -6.28 -6.17
CA GLY A 133 -5.22 -6.03 -6.12
C GLY A 133 -4.63 -6.15 -4.72
N PHE A 134 -3.33 -6.43 -4.68
CA PHE A 134 -2.53 -6.40 -3.45
C PHE A 134 -1.42 -5.35 -3.55
N TRP A 135 -1.32 -4.51 -2.54
CA TRP A 135 -0.17 -3.63 -2.32
C TRP A 135 0.62 -4.18 -1.13
N PRO A 136 1.81 -4.77 -1.35
CA PRO A 136 2.64 -5.22 -0.26
C PRO A 136 3.13 -4.00 0.55
N PRO A 137 3.05 -4.02 1.90
CA PRO A 137 3.68 -3.01 2.75
C PRO A 137 5.11 -2.69 2.31
N GLU A 138 5.41 -1.39 2.19
CA GLU A 138 6.69 -0.88 1.68
C GLU A 138 7.02 -1.30 0.23
N MET A 139 6.02 -1.77 -0.51
CA MET A 139 6.18 -2.52 -1.76
C MET A 139 7.16 -3.70 -1.63
N GLY A 140 7.30 -4.25 -0.42
CA GLY A 140 8.17 -5.37 -0.10
C GLY A 140 7.65 -6.65 -0.72
N PHE A 141 8.27 -7.09 -1.81
CA PHE A 141 7.84 -8.27 -2.56
C PHE A 141 8.99 -9.25 -2.74
N CYS A 142 8.66 -10.54 -2.72
CA CYS A 142 9.50 -11.63 -3.20
C CYS A 142 8.60 -12.66 -3.91
N MET A 143 9.16 -13.44 -4.84
CA MET A 143 8.39 -14.38 -5.67
C MET A 143 7.67 -15.44 -4.82
N GLU A 144 8.21 -15.78 -3.66
CA GLU A 144 7.63 -16.70 -2.67
C GLU A 144 6.24 -16.25 -2.17
N MET A 145 5.89 -14.96 -2.29
CA MET A 145 4.58 -14.46 -1.90
C MET A 145 3.46 -14.89 -2.86
N ILE A 146 3.78 -15.29 -4.10
CA ILE A 146 2.78 -15.55 -5.14
C ILE A 146 1.76 -16.62 -4.72
N PRO A 147 2.15 -17.80 -4.17
CA PRO A 147 1.19 -18.82 -3.75
C PRO A 147 0.18 -18.31 -2.71
N VAL A 148 0.61 -17.54 -1.70
CA VAL A 148 -0.31 -17.04 -0.68
C VAL A 148 -1.24 -15.95 -1.24
N LEU A 149 -0.76 -15.14 -2.18
CA LEU A 149 -1.59 -14.11 -2.82
C LEU A 149 -2.67 -14.74 -3.73
N GLU A 150 -2.31 -15.77 -4.50
CA GLU A 150 -3.24 -16.55 -5.32
C GLU A 150 -4.25 -17.30 -4.44
N GLU A 151 -3.79 -18.03 -3.41
CA GLU A 151 -4.64 -18.77 -2.48
C GLU A 151 -5.65 -17.85 -1.78
N THR A 152 -5.22 -16.64 -1.43
CA THR A 152 -6.09 -15.65 -0.79
C THR A 152 -6.91 -14.85 -1.80
N GLY A 153 -6.80 -15.11 -3.10
CA GLY A 153 -7.71 -14.62 -4.14
C GLY A 153 -7.40 -13.22 -4.66
N PHE A 154 -6.16 -12.73 -4.54
CA PHE A 154 -5.73 -11.53 -5.25
C PHE A 154 -5.37 -11.87 -6.69
N LYS A 155 -5.72 -10.98 -7.61
CA LYS A 155 -5.51 -11.15 -9.07
C LYS A 155 -4.24 -10.46 -9.56
N TYR A 156 -3.84 -9.39 -8.89
CA TYR A 156 -2.65 -8.63 -9.24
C TYR A 156 -1.95 -8.09 -8.01
N VAL A 157 -0.66 -7.81 -8.14
CA VAL A 157 0.16 -7.18 -7.11
C VAL A 157 0.90 -5.99 -7.71
N ILE A 158 0.92 -4.87 -6.98
CA ILE A 158 1.72 -3.70 -7.37
C ILE A 158 3.11 -3.83 -6.77
N VAL A 159 4.15 -3.72 -7.61
CA VAL A 159 5.55 -3.79 -7.20
C VAL A 159 6.30 -2.54 -7.69
N ASP A 160 7.45 -2.24 -7.08
CA ASP A 160 8.33 -1.19 -7.61
C ASP A 160 8.97 -1.66 -8.92
N GLY A 161 8.70 -0.94 -10.02
CA GLY A 161 9.05 -1.36 -11.37
C GLY A 161 10.55 -1.58 -11.60
N VAL A 162 11.42 -0.99 -10.78
CA VAL A 162 12.87 -1.20 -10.87
C VAL A 162 13.31 -2.64 -10.57
N HIS A 163 12.47 -3.39 -9.85
CA HIS A 163 12.72 -4.79 -9.48
C HIS A 163 12.26 -5.79 -10.54
N VAL A 164 11.42 -5.37 -11.48
CA VAL A 164 10.91 -6.22 -12.56
C VAL A 164 12.01 -6.49 -13.57
N LYS A 165 12.15 -7.76 -13.98
CA LYS A 165 13.15 -8.25 -14.93
C LYS A 165 12.50 -9.22 -15.91
N PRO A 166 12.87 -9.18 -17.21
CA PRO A 166 12.36 -10.13 -18.17
C PRO A 166 12.98 -11.52 -17.92
N VAL A 167 12.19 -12.58 -18.12
CA VAL A 167 12.68 -13.97 -17.93
C VAL A 167 13.41 -14.48 -19.17
N LYS A 168 12.75 -14.43 -20.34
CA LYS A 168 13.26 -14.96 -21.62
C LYS A 168 12.94 -14.08 -22.84
N GLU A 169 12.12 -13.05 -22.65
CA GLU A 169 11.64 -12.19 -23.72
C GLU A 169 12.53 -10.96 -23.87
N ASN A 170 12.65 -10.46 -25.10
CA ASN A 170 13.31 -9.19 -25.40
C ASN A 170 12.33 -8.03 -25.19
N LEU A 171 11.87 -7.86 -23.95
CA LEU A 171 11.01 -6.73 -23.58
C LEU A 171 11.83 -5.44 -23.52
N THR A 172 11.28 -4.38 -24.07
CA THR A 172 11.82 -3.02 -23.87
C THR A 172 11.59 -2.56 -22.43
N ILE A 173 12.33 -1.53 -22.01
CA ILE A 173 12.16 -0.95 -20.66
C ILE A 173 10.76 -0.38 -20.51
N GLU A 174 10.25 0.24 -21.57
CA GLU A 174 8.92 0.82 -21.64
C GLU A 174 7.82 -0.25 -21.55
N GLU A 175 8.01 -1.41 -22.16
CA GLU A 175 7.08 -2.54 -21.99
C GLU A 175 7.11 -3.09 -20.57
N ILE A 176 8.30 -3.28 -19.98
CA ILE A 176 8.46 -3.75 -18.60
C ILE A 176 7.80 -2.80 -17.59
N MET A 177 7.84 -1.49 -17.85
CA MET A 177 7.35 -0.49 -16.90
C MET A 177 5.86 -0.17 -17.06
N TYR A 178 5.35 -0.16 -18.30
CA TYR A 178 4.02 0.39 -18.59
C TYR A 178 3.03 -0.64 -19.14
N LYS A 179 3.29 -1.93 -18.93
CA LYS A 179 2.35 -3.02 -19.21
C LYS A 179 2.23 -3.96 -18.00
N PRO A 180 1.09 -4.64 -17.85
CA PRO A 180 0.96 -5.74 -16.92
C PRO A 180 1.78 -6.94 -17.42
N HIS A 181 2.27 -7.74 -16.48
CA HIS A 181 3.01 -8.97 -16.75
C HIS A 181 2.52 -10.12 -15.87
N ILE A 182 2.96 -11.34 -16.15
CA ILE A 182 2.72 -12.51 -15.30
C ILE A 182 4.02 -12.89 -14.60
N ALA A 183 3.94 -13.20 -13.31
CA ALA A 183 5.01 -13.86 -12.55
C ALA A 183 4.51 -15.21 -12.06
N GLU A 184 5.36 -16.24 -12.16
CA GLU A 184 5.06 -17.61 -11.73
C GLU A 184 6.04 -18.07 -10.65
N TYR A 185 5.53 -18.68 -9.58
CA TYR A 185 6.33 -19.33 -8.54
C TYR A 185 5.58 -20.57 -8.01
N GLU A 186 6.24 -21.72 -7.97
CA GLU A 186 5.65 -23.00 -7.52
C GLU A 186 4.30 -23.34 -8.18
N SER A 187 4.16 -23.05 -9.48
CA SER A 187 2.93 -23.24 -10.27
C SER A 187 1.75 -22.31 -9.93
N SER A 188 1.94 -21.37 -9.01
CA SER A 188 1.02 -20.25 -8.79
C SER A 188 1.41 -19.06 -9.64
N GLU A 189 0.43 -18.33 -10.16
CA GLU A 189 0.65 -17.15 -11.00
C GLU A 189 0.00 -15.90 -10.40
N ILE A 190 0.61 -14.73 -10.63
CA ILE A 190 -0.02 -13.44 -10.32
C ILE A 190 0.34 -12.40 -11.36
N ILE A 191 -0.59 -11.47 -11.60
CA ILE A 191 -0.34 -10.33 -12.48
C ILE A 191 0.52 -9.29 -11.74
N ILE A 192 1.64 -8.91 -12.33
CA ILE A 192 2.54 -7.88 -11.85
C ILE A 192 2.15 -6.54 -12.48
N ILE A 193 1.95 -5.53 -11.63
CA ILE A 193 1.75 -4.14 -12.03
C ILE A 193 2.96 -3.32 -11.57
N PRO A 194 3.84 -2.92 -12.49
CA PRO A 194 5.00 -2.08 -12.18
C PRO A 194 4.57 -0.65 -11.85
N ARG A 195 5.05 -0.11 -10.73
CA ARG A 195 5.00 1.33 -10.41
C ARG A 195 6.18 2.05 -11.05
N ASP A 196 5.94 3.20 -11.69
CA ASP A 196 6.99 4.14 -12.06
C ASP A 196 7.47 4.90 -10.82
N ARG A 197 8.71 4.64 -10.40
CA ARG A 197 9.33 5.22 -9.21
C ARG A 197 9.49 6.74 -9.31
N ASP A 198 9.93 7.26 -10.45
CA ASP A 198 10.27 8.68 -10.57
C ASP A 198 9.03 9.56 -10.51
N ILE A 199 7.99 9.19 -11.27
CA ILE A 199 6.72 9.93 -11.28
C ILE A 199 6.05 9.80 -9.90
N SER A 200 6.18 8.66 -9.25
CA SER A 200 5.65 8.47 -7.91
C SER A 200 6.37 9.29 -6.84
N ASN A 201 7.69 9.45 -6.94
CA ASN A 201 8.44 10.36 -6.07
C ASN A 201 8.02 11.82 -6.30
N ALA A 202 7.65 12.19 -7.52
CA ALA A 202 7.06 13.50 -7.78
C ALA A 202 5.63 13.61 -7.20
N GLN A 203 4.82 12.54 -7.25
CA GLN A 203 3.48 12.48 -6.66
C GLN A 203 3.49 12.84 -5.18
N GLU A 204 4.47 12.34 -4.42
CA GLU A 204 4.59 12.62 -2.98
C GLU A 204 5.07 14.04 -2.64
N SER A 205 5.63 14.78 -3.61
CA SER A 205 6.45 15.97 -3.33
C SER A 205 6.14 17.19 -4.21
N GLY A 206 4.85 17.52 -4.38
CA GLY A 206 4.47 18.77 -5.04
C GLY A 206 4.32 18.66 -6.57
N LEU A 207 3.69 17.58 -7.04
CA LEU A 207 3.44 17.30 -8.45
C LEU A 207 2.71 18.46 -9.16
N ASP A 208 3.28 18.96 -10.25
CA ASP A 208 2.64 19.94 -11.14
C ASP A 208 1.92 19.22 -12.29
N PRO A 209 0.66 19.56 -12.61
CA PRO A 209 -0.10 18.87 -13.67
C PRO A 209 0.50 19.03 -15.07
N GLY A 210 1.15 20.17 -15.36
CA GLY A 210 1.80 20.37 -16.67
C GLY A 210 3.10 19.59 -16.80
N TRP A 211 3.88 19.49 -15.72
CA TRP A 211 5.05 18.62 -15.64
C TRP A 211 4.65 17.16 -15.75
N PHE A 212 3.64 16.71 -15.00
CA PHE A 212 3.14 15.33 -15.05
C PHE A 212 2.75 14.92 -16.47
N GLU A 213 1.99 15.77 -17.17
CA GLU A 213 1.65 15.57 -18.58
C GLU A 213 2.89 15.34 -19.44
N ARG A 214 3.86 16.25 -19.41
CA ARG A 214 5.08 16.16 -20.24
C ARG A 214 5.93 14.95 -19.89
N GLU A 215 6.10 14.66 -18.62
CA GLU A 215 6.93 13.57 -18.14
C GLU A 215 6.36 12.22 -18.55
N VAL A 216 5.05 12.01 -18.37
CA VAL A 216 4.37 10.80 -18.82
C VAL A 216 4.49 10.65 -20.33
N MET A 217 4.18 11.69 -21.10
CA MET A 217 4.26 11.63 -22.57
C MET A 217 5.67 11.31 -23.06
N HIS A 218 6.71 11.82 -22.40
CA HIS A 218 8.10 11.52 -22.73
C HIS A 218 8.47 10.07 -22.38
N LYS A 219 8.16 9.64 -21.16
CA LYS A 219 8.46 8.29 -20.67
C LYS A 219 7.76 7.19 -21.45
N THR A 220 6.57 7.46 -21.99
CA THR A 220 5.79 6.50 -22.79
C THR A 220 5.95 6.70 -24.31
N GLU A 221 6.89 7.54 -24.78
CA GLU A 221 7.00 7.91 -26.20
C GLU A 221 7.25 6.69 -27.12
N LYS A 222 7.90 5.65 -26.59
CA LYS A 222 8.23 4.41 -27.31
C LYS A 222 7.29 3.25 -26.99
N CYS A 223 6.27 3.48 -26.17
CA CYS A 223 5.33 2.42 -25.87
C CYS A 223 4.42 2.13 -27.07
N GLU A 224 4.32 0.84 -27.42
CA GLU A 224 3.38 0.36 -28.41
C GLU A 224 2.09 -0.15 -27.75
N GLY A 225 0.94 0.29 -28.27
CA GLY A 225 -0.38 -0.13 -27.79
C GLY A 225 -0.89 0.71 -26.61
N ASN A 226 -1.71 0.11 -25.76
CA ASN A 226 -2.19 0.77 -24.55
C ASN A 226 -1.12 0.68 -23.45
N CYS A 227 -0.89 1.79 -22.75
CA CYS A 227 0.10 1.90 -21.68
C CYS A 227 -0.60 2.15 -20.35
N LEU A 228 -0.10 1.55 -19.29
CA LEU A 228 -0.54 1.81 -17.93
C LEU A 228 0.61 2.44 -17.15
N VAL A 229 0.55 3.75 -16.96
CA VAL A 229 1.42 4.43 -16.00
C VAL A 229 0.82 4.23 -14.62
N THR A 230 1.55 3.58 -13.71
CA THR A 230 1.11 3.36 -12.34
C THR A 230 1.94 4.22 -11.40
N THR A 231 1.29 5.06 -10.61
CA THR A 231 1.94 5.88 -9.58
C THR A 231 1.45 5.51 -8.20
N TRP A 232 2.34 5.50 -7.21
CA TRP A 232 1.99 5.16 -5.83
C TRP A 232 2.80 5.96 -4.83
N SER A 233 2.15 6.53 -3.82
CA SER A 233 2.80 7.22 -2.70
C SER A 233 2.00 7.02 -1.41
N ASP A 234 2.59 7.38 -0.28
CA ASP A 234 1.84 7.56 0.96
C ASP A 234 0.88 8.75 0.80
N GLY A 235 -0.39 8.56 1.18
CA GLY A 235 -1.46 9.54 1.00
C GLY A 235 -1.55 10.57 2.12
N GLU A 236 -0.81 10.36 3.21
CA GLU A 236 -0.75 11.23 4.37
C GLU A 236 0.62 11.88 4.58
N ASN A 237 1.60 11.72 3.68
CA ASN A 237 2.95 12.23 3.94
C ASN A 237 3.15 13.71 3.62
N GLY A 238 3.90 14.38 4.50
CA GLY A 238 4.42 15.73 4.28
C GLY A 238 3.37 16.83 4.19
N GLY A 239 3.84 18.08 4.05
CA GLY A 239 2.97 19.25 3.92
C GLY A 239 2.14 19.27 2.64
N TRP A 240 2.48 18.43 1.66
CA TRP A 240 1.79 18.35 0.36
C TRP A 240 0.39 17.74 0.47
N PHE A 241 0.28 16.56 1.08
CA PHE A 241 -1.01 15.92 1.35
C PHE A 241 -1.70 16.51 2.58
N ARG A 242 -0.93 16.92 3.60
CA ARG A 242 -1.44 17.50 4.87
C ARG A 242 -1.81 18.98 4.79
N GLN A 243 -1.70 19.60 3.62
CA GLN A 243 -1.98 21.03 3.45
C GLN A 243 -3.41 21.36 3.90
N MET A 244 -3.57 22.38 4.75
CA MET A 244 -4.90 22.79 5.24
C MET A 244 -5.63 23.68 4.23
N HIS A 245 -4.89 24.49 3.47
CA HIS A 245 -5.43 25.18 2.30
C HIS A 245 -5.43 24.24 1.09
N GLU A 246 -6.50 23.45 0.92
CA GLU A 246 -6.57 22.33 -0.02
C GLU A 246 -6.17 22.71 -1.47
N GLU A 247 -6.47 23.93 -1.91
CA GLU A 247 -6.10 24.49 -3.21
C GLU A 247 -4.58 24.56 -3.45
N SER A 248 -3.78 24.55 -2.38
CA SER A 248 -2.31 24.54 -2.43
C SER A 248 -1.69 23.16 -2.22
N GLY A 249 -2.50 22.13 -1.95
CA GLY A 249 -2.04 20.76 -1.75
C GLY A 249 -2.30 19.86 -2.96
N PHE A 250 -2.00 18.57 -2.80
CA PHE A 250 -2.19 17.55 -3.85
C PHE A 250 -3.55 17.63 -4.54
N TRP A 251 -4.62 17.67 -3.75
CA TRP A 251 -5.96 17.56 -4.29
C TRP A 251 -6.41 18.80 -5.08
N GLY A 252 -6.11 20.00 -4.58
CA GLY A 252 -6.53 21.24 -5.24
C GLY A 252 -5.56 21.76 -6.29
N HIS A 253 -4.25 21.56 -6.11
CA HIS A 253 -3.23 22.03 -7.05
C HIS A 253 -2.97 21.06 -8.20
N PHE A 254 -3.00 19.75 -7.92
CA PHE A 254 -2.73 18.72 -8.93
C PHE A 254 -4.00 17.99 -9.38
N PHE A 255 -4.66 17.27 -8.47
CA PHE A 255 -5.69 16.30 -8.82
C PHE A 255 -6.90 16.96 -9.50
N ALA A 256 -7.45 18.03 -8.92
CA ALA A 256 -8.59 18.72 -9.51
C ALA A 256 -8.28 19.31 -10.90
N PRO A 257 -7.21 20.10 -11.10
CA PRO A 257 -6.84 20.56 -12.45
C PRO A 257 -6.64 19.44 -13.46
N TYR A 258 -6.03 18.32 -13.05
CA TYR A 258 -5.90 17.13 -13.89
C TYR A 258 -7.28 16.58 -14.29
N MET A 259 -8.17 16.31 -13.33
CA MET A 259 -9.50 15.79 -13.63
C MET A 259 -10.35 16.76 -14.48
N GLU A 260 -10.23 18.08 -14.28
CA GLU A 260 -10.94 19.06 -15.12
C GLU A 260 -10.44 19.04 -16.58
N LYS A 261 -9.14 18.81 -16.82
CA LYS A 261 -8.63 18.66 -18.20
C LYS A 261 -9.13 17.36 -18.83
N VAL A 262 -9.15 16.25 -18.08
CA VAL A 262 -9.71 14.96 -18.54
C VAL A 262 -11.18 15.12 -18.92
N ARG A 263 -11.99 15.75 -18.06
CA ARG A 263 -13.43 16.00 -18.29
C ARG A 263 -13.69 16.81 -19.57
N LYS A 264 -12.81 17.76 -19.90
CA LYS A 264 -12.91 18.55 -21.13
C LYS A 264 -12.56 17.77 -22.40
N GLY A 265 -11.91 16.61 -22.27
CA GLY A 265 -11.34 15.86 -23.40
C GLY A 265 -10.02 16.43 -23.91
N ASP A 266 -9.42 17.38 -23.18
CA ASP A 266 -8.20 18.11 -23.56
C ASP A 266 -6.95 17.57 -22.83
N TYR A 267 -6.93 16.26 -22.50
CA TYR A 267 -5.81 15.64 -21.80
C TYR A 267 -5.43 14.31 -22.43
N PRO A 268 -4.13 14.05 -22.69
CA PRO A 268 -3.69 12.85 -23.41
C PRO A 268 -3.64 11.58 -22.53
N ILE A 269 -3.86 11.72 -21.22
CA ILE A 269 -3.76 10.63 -20.23
C ILE A 269 -5.13 10.37 -19.64
N THR A 270 -5.56 9.11 -19.63
CA THR A 270 -6.89 8.72 -19.13
C THR A 270 -6.78 7.99 -17.78
N PRO A 271 -7.38 8.51 -16.69
CA PRO A 271 -7.46 7.76 -15.44
C PRO A 271 -8.21 6.44 -15.63
N ILE A 272 -7.67 5.34 -15.09
CA ILE A 272 -8.30 4.02 -15.18
C ILE A 272 -8.14 3.25 -13.87
N LYS A 273 -9.07 2.32 -13.62
CA LYS A 273 -8.93 1.26 -12.63
C LYS A 273 -8.00 0.17 -13.16
N ILE A 274 -7.11 -0.36 -12.35
CA ILE A 274 -6.18 -1.41 -12.76
C ILE A 274 -6.96 -2.66 -13.18
N SER A 275 -8.01 -3.03 -12.44
CA SER A 275 -8.87 -4.16 -12.81
C SER A 275 -9.53 -4.01 -14.18
N ASP A 276 -10.02 -2.81 -14.52
CA ASP A 276 -10.58 -2.51 -15.84
C ASP A 276 -9.49 -2.58 -16.93
N PHE A 277 -8.32 -1.99 -16.68
CA PHE A 277 -7.20 -2.03 -17.62
C PHE A 277 -6.75 -3.45 -17.94
N ILE A 278 -6.55 -4.29 -16.92
CA ILE A 278 -6.10 -5.69 -17.09
C ILE A 278 -7.13 -6.51 -17.85
N LYS A 279 -8.43 -6.27 -17.62
CA LYS A 279 -9.50 -6.98 -18.33
C LYS A 279 -9.49 -6.69 -19.83
N GLU A 280 -9.17 -5.45 -20.20
CA GLU A 280 -9.09 -5.02 -21.60
C GLU A 280 -7.73 -5.32 -22.24
N ASN A 281 -6.68 -5.44 -21.42
CA ASN A 281 -5.29 -5.61 -21.84
C ASN A 281 -4.63 -6.72 -20.99
N PRO A 282 -5.09 -7.99 -21.13
CA PRO A 282 -4.54 -9.08 -20.34
C PRO A 282 -3.04 -9.26 -20.63
N PRO A 283 -2.21 -9.54 -19.60
CA PRO A 283 -0.79 -9.74 -19.80
C PRO A 283 -0.51 -11.04 -20.57
N GLU A 284 0.46 -11.00 -21.47
CA GLU A 284 0.89 -12.17 -22.28
C GLU A 284 2.35 -12.55 -22.02
N THR A 285 3.05 -11.78 -21.19
CA THR A 285 4.51 -11.83 -21.05
C THR A 285 4.91 -12.17 -19.63
N TYR A 286 5.99 -12.93 -19.49
CA TYR A 286 6.47 -13.42 -18.19
C TYR A 286 7.68 -12.63 -17.68
N VAL A 287 7.62 -12.24 -16.41
CA VAL A 287 8.67 -11.51 -15.70
C VAL A 287 9.03 -12.19 -14.38
N GLU A 288 10.20 -11.85 -13.87
CA GLU A 288 10.62 -12.12 -12.51
C GLU A 288 10.74 -10.80 -11.76
N VAL A 289 10.34 -10.77 -10.49
CA VAL A 289 10.53 -9.60 -9.63
C VAL A 289 11.62 -9.93 -8.64
N ARG A 290 12.73 -9.18 -8.69
CA ARG A 290 13.79 -9.32 -7.68
C ARG A 290 13.24 -8.91 -6.32
N THR A 291 13.60 -9.68 -5.29
CA THR A 291 13.23 -9.37 -3.92
C THR A 291 13.70 -7.97 -3.53
N GLY A 292 12.78 -7.17 -3.00
CA GLY A 292 13.07 -5.80 -2.58
C GLY A 292 11.82 -5.04 -2.17
N ALA A 293 12.04 -3.82 -1.70
CA ALA A 293 11.04 -2.82 -1.35
C ALA A 293 11.20 -1.57 -2.22
N TRP A 294 10.29 -0.61 -2.07
CA TRP A 294 10.46 0.73 -2.64
C TRP A 294 11.59 1.51 -1.96
N ASN A 295 12.04 2.60 -2.60
CA ASN A 295 13.00 3.52 -1.99
C ASN A 295 12.34 4.34 -0.88
N VAL A 296 13.06 4.57 0.21
CA VAL A 296 12.65 5.46 1.30
C VAL A 296 13.75 6.48 1.51
N ALA A 297 13.44 7.76 1.27
CA ALA A 297 14.42 8.84 1.31
C ALA A 297 15.70 8.49 0.52
N ASN A 298 16.83 8.29 1.22
CA ASN A 298 18.13 7.97 0.62
C ASN A 298 18.44 6.47 0.57
N THR A 299 17.53 5.60 1.00
CA THR A 299 17.70 4.14 0.97
C THR A 299 17.10 3.53 -0.30
N SER A 300 17.75 2.49 -0.82
CA SER A 300 17.43 1.96 -2.16
C SER A 300 16.22 1.02 -2.19
N GLY A 301 15.88 0.41 -1.06
CA GLY A 301 14.87 -0.65 -0.92
C GLY A 301 15.35 -2.06 -1.33
N TYR A 302 16.51 -2.21 -1.99
CA TYR A 302 16.99 -3.49 -2.52
C TYR A 302 17.41 -4.50 -1.45
N ASP A 303 17.99 -4.02 -0.36
CA ASP A 303 18.60 -4.84 0.70
C ASP A 303 17.83 -4.75 2.02
N PHE A 304 16.68 -4.08 2.02
CA PHE A 304 15.91 -3.75 3.21
C PHE A 304 16.72 -3.05 4.30
N SER A 305 17.82 -2.35 3.96
CA SER A 305 18.70 -1.68 4.94
C SER A 305 17.98 -0.70 5.87
N GLN A 306 16.84 -0.14 5.46
CA GLN A 306 15.97 0.66 6.31
C GLN A 306 15.40 -0.12 7.51
N TRP A 307 15.11 -1.42 7.34
CA TRP A 307 14.47 -2.28 8.35
C TRP A 307 15.41 -3.30 8.99
N GLN A 308 16.58 -3.57 8.40
CA GLN A 308 17.56 -4.53 8.93
C GLN A 308 19.02 -4.02 8.92
N GLY A 309 19.22 -2.71 8.82
CA GLY A 309 20.56 -2.10 8.76
C GLY A 309 21.32 -2.14 10.08
N SER A 310 20.64 -2.05 11.22
CA SER A 310 21.27 -2.08 12.55
C SER A 310 21.33 -3.50 13.14
N GLU A 311 22.20 -3.69 14.13
CA GLU A 311 22.25 -4.93 14.91
C GLU A 311 20.92 -5.17 15.66
N LYS A 312 20.37 -4.14 16.32
CA LYS A 312 19.10 -4.26 17.05
C LYS A 312 17.92 -4.61 16.15
N GLN A 313 17.87 -4.04 14.95
CA GLN A 313 16.85 -4.40 13.97
C GLN A 313 16.92 -5.88 13.60
N ARG A 314 18.13 -6.39 13.33
CA ARG A 314 18.36 -7.81 13.02
C ARG A 314 18.00 -8.72 14.19
N GLU A 315 18.39 -8.37 15.41
CA GLU A 315 17.98 -9.09 16.63
C GLU A 315 16.45 -9.08 16.84
N GLY A 316 15.79 -7.97 16.50
CA GLY A 316 14.33 -7.86 16.51
C GLY A 316 13.68 -8.82 15.52
N ILE A 317 14.20 -8.91 14.29
CA ILE A 317 13.74 -9.87 13.28
C ILE A 317 13.96 -11.32 13.77
N GLU A 318 15.13 -11.64 14.32
CA GLU A 318 15.40 -12.96 14.88
C GLU A 318 14.41 -13.34 16.00
N GLU A 319 14.04 -12.37 16.86
CA GLU A 319 13.04 -12.55 17.91
C GLU A 319 11.64 -12.81 17.35
N LEU A 320 11.22 -12.13 16.27
CA LEU A 320 9.96 -12.39 15.56
C LEU A 320 9.93 -13.85 15.08
N TRP A 321 10.97 -14.27 14.35
CA TRP A 321 11.10 -15.62 13.82
C TRP A 321 11.11 -16.68 14.92
N ALA A 322 11.85 -16.45 16.01
CA ALA A 322 11.89 -17.37 17.13
C ALA A 322 10.53 -17.53 17.82
N THR A 323 9.80 -16.43 17.98
CA THR A 323 8.49 -16.40 18.64
C THR A 323 7.42 -17.08 17.80
N SER A 324 7.35 -16.74 16.51
CA SER A 324 6.43 -17.36 15.55
C SER A 324 6.68 -18.87 15.44
N ARG A 325 7.93 -19.32 15.29
CA ARG A 325 8.26 -20.76 15.26
C ARG A 325 7.86 -21.48 16.55
N GLU A 326 7.97 -20.84 17.71
CA GLU A 326 7.48 -21.43 18.97
C GLU A 326 5.95 -21.57 18.98
N TYR A 327 5.25 -20.56 18.47
CA TYR A 327 3.78 -20.57 18.35
C TYR A 327 3.29 -21.66 17.39
N HIS A 328 3.87 -21.77 16.20
CA HIS A 328 3.45 -22.77 15.21
C HIS A 328 3.71 -24.22 15.67
N LYS A 329 4.70 -24.45 16.55
CA LYS A 329 4.91 -25.76 17.20
C LYS A 329 3.76 -26.20 18.11
N LEU A 330 2.89 -25.29 18.54
CA LEU A 330 1.71 -25.67 19.32
C LEU A 330 0.68 -26.45 18.48
N GLY A 331 0.76 -26.40 17.15
CA GLY A 331 -0.09 -27.17 16.23
C GLY A 331 -1.57 -26.80 16.29
N ARG A 332 -1.93 -25.67 16.91
CA ARG A 332 -3.30 -25.15 16.99
C ARG A 332 -3.30 -23.63 17.03
N ARG A 333 -4.32 -23.03 16.40
CA ARG A 333 -4.50 -21.58 16.38
C ARG A 333 -5.00 -21.07 17.73
N ILE A 334 -4.35 -20.02 18.26
CA ILE A 334 -4.74 -19.35 19.51
C ILE A 334 -4.80 -17.84 19.23
N PRO A 335 -5.98 -17.28 18.91
CA PRO A 335 -6.12 -15.94 18.34
C PRO A 335 -5.47 -14.80 19.15
N GLU A 336 -5.48 -14.90 20.48
CA GLU A 336 -4.85 -13.91 21.36
C GLU A 336 -3.32 -13.89 21.17
N ILE A 337 -2.67 -15.07 21.13
CA ILE A 337 -1.22 -15.20 20.96
C ILE A 337 -0.82 -14.79 19.54
N GLU A 338 -1.56 -15.28 18.54
CA GLU A 338 -1.38 -14.89 17.14
C GLU A 338 -1.49 -13.36 16.98
N GLY A 339 -2.47 -12.74 17.63
CA GLY A 339 -2.65 -11.29 17.58
C GLY A 339 -1.44 -10.50 18.08
N HIS A 340 -0.76 -10.98 19.12
CA HIS A 340 0.50 -10.37 19.57
C HIS A 340 1.63 -10.55 18.57
N ILE A 341 1.80 -11.76 18.03
CA ILE A 341 2.86 -12.06 17.04
C ILE A 341 2.69 -11.21 15.78
N LEU A 342 1.48 -11.23 15.19
CA LEU A 342 1.19 -10.47 13.97
C LEU A 342 1.31 -8.95 14.19
N ARG A 343 1.05 -8.44 15.40
CA ARG A 343 1.24 -7.03 15.72
C ARG A 343 2.72 -6.67 15.87
N ALA A 344 3.54 -7.56 16.43
CA ALA A 344 4.99 -7.37 16.55
C ALA A 344 5.66 -7.20 15.19
N GLU A 345 5.11 -7.85 14.15
CA GLU A 345 5.60 -7.88 12.77
C GLU A 345 5.40 -6.60 11.95
N THR A 346 4.74 -5.57 12.50
CA THR A 346 4.56 -4.30 11.78
C THR A 346 5.91 -3.72 11.34
N SER A 347 6.01 -3.31 10.06
CA SER A 347 7.24 -2.74 9.49
C SER A 347 7.70 -1.51 10.26
N CYS A 348 6.77 -0.73 10.82
CA CYS A 348 7.03 0.47 11.60
C CYS A 348 7.93 0.24 12.82
N ASN A 349 7.88 -0.94 13.44
CA ASN A 349 8.75 -1.26 14.58
C ASN A 349 10.23 -1.27 14.19
N LEU A 350 10.52 -1.56 12.92
CA LEU A 350 11.86 -1.60 12.36
C LEU A 350 12.19 -0.32 11.56
N PHE A 351 11.19 0.35 11.00
CA PHE A 351 11.38 1.53 10.13
C PHE A 351 11.97 2.75 10.86
N TRP A 352 11.47 3.08 12.06
CA TRP A 352 11.86 4.31 12.78
C TRP A 352 13.18 4.19 13.56
N GLY A 353 14.07 3.33 13.05
CA GLY A 353 15.35 3.00 13.65
C GLY A 353 15.25 2.28 15.00
N ASP A 354 16.39 2.18 15.67
CA ASP A 354 16.56 1.48 16.96
C ASP A 354 15.59 1.91 18.06
N ALA A 355 15.04 3.13 17.98
CA ALA A 355 14.14 3.68 18.99
C ALA A 355 12.79 2.94 19.06
N TRP A 356 12.35 2.32 17.96
CA TRP A 356 11.06 1.62 17.90
C TRP A 356 11.16 0.10 18.02
N VAL A 357 12.36 -0.46 17.84
CA VAL A 357 12.64 -1.90 18.00
C VAL A 357 12.14 -2.48 19.34
N PRO A 358 12.22 -1.78 20.50
CA PRO A 358 11.66 -2.29 21.76
C PRO A 358 10.19 -2.75 21.69
N ARG A 359 9.38 -2.17 20.79
CA ARG A 359 7.97 -2.53 20.58
C ARG A 359 7.79 -3.96 20.04
N VAL A 360 8.75 -4.46 19.25
CA VAL A 360 8.79 -5.88 18.85
C VAL A 360 8.76 -6.76 20.09
N TYR A 361 9.65 -6.48 21.04
CA TYR A 361 9.82 -7.27 22.24
C TYR A 361 8.65 -7.16 23.21
N GLU A 362 7.91 -6.05 23.24
CA GLU A 362 6.70 -5.92 24.07
C GLU A 362 5.67 -6.98 23.69
N ASP A 363 5.40 -7.12 22.39
CA ASP A 363 4.44 -8.09 21.89
C ASP A 363 4.96 -9.52 21.91
N THR A 364 6.23 -9.76 21.54
CA THR A 364 6.77 -11.14 21.58
C THR A 364 6.89 -11.68 23.02
N LYS A 365 7.23 -10.82 24.00
CA LYS A 365 7.25 -11.22 25.42
C LYS A 365 5.86 -11.62 25.90
N GLU A 366 4.84 -10.88 25.50
CA GLU A 366 3.46 -11.19 25.89
C GLU A 366 2.98 -12.49 25.23
N ALA A 367 3.23 -12.66 23.93
CA ALA A 367 2.98 -13.92 23.22
C ALA A 367 3.64 -15.11 23.93
N LYS A 368 4.94 -15.01 24.25
CA LYS A 368 5.68 -16.06 24.98
C LYS A 368 5.13 -16.31 26.38
N ARG A 369 4.71 -15.28 27.09
CA ARG A 369 4.08 -15.40 28.42
C ARG A 369 2.77 -16.18 28.34
N LEU A 370 1.94 -15.89 27.34
CA LEU A 370 0.69 -16.60 27.10
C LEU A 370 0.94 -18.05 26.68
N MET A 371 1.89 -18.31 25.77
CA MET A 371 2.27 -19.68 25.37
C MET A 371 2.71 -20.54 26.57
N LYS A 372 3.46 -19.97 27.51
CA LYS A 372 3.91 -20.67 28.73
C LYS A 372 2.78 -21.08 29.68
N LYS A 373 1.62 -20.41 29.63
CA LYS A 373 0.45 -20.78 30.45
C LYS A 373 -0.35 -21.94 29.88
N ILE A 374 -0.07 -22.29 28.62
CA ILE A 374 -0.82 -23.30 27.85
C ILE A 374 -0.07 -24.63 27.83
N LYS A 375 1.26 -24.58 28.00
CA LYS A 375 2.09 -25.73 28.38
C LYS A 375 1.80 -26.14 29.81
#